data_AF-A0A183HE15-F1
#
_entry.id   AF-A0A183HE15-F1
#
_cell.length_a   1.000
_cell.length_b   1.000
_cell.length_c   1.000
_cell.angle_alpha   90.00
_cell.angle_beta   90.00
_cell.angle_gamma   90.00
#
_symmetry.space_group_name_H-M   'P 1'
#
loop_
_entity.id
_entity.type
_entity.pdbx_description
1 polymer ?
#
loop_
_entity_poly.entity_id
_entity_poly.type
_entity_poly.pdbx_seq_one_letter_code
_entity_poly.pdbx_strand_id
1 'polypeptide(L)'
;MRDIEVGIQIVADKIKGNEVDAQRLINQVYLNRNNGNVNNRRNIQRAFIDMLGDLTSNYGTQLYVDKLVERGETVYMYSLEHCNPACYGLLNFYLPYRTATHGVDLIYLLDTNIFVSPFFKTTIDKEITRFLTQSVANFIKYGNPNINNDKMDQALPFLWKPATSGIREQYLRIANVIEMRDEFKNGRIKQLKDFFIIQS
;
A
#
# COMPACT_ATOMS: atom_id res chain seq x y z
N MET A 1 17.86 -17.11 7.53
CA MET A 1 18.20 -16.66 8.89
C MET A 1 19.29 -15.62 8.78
N ARG A 2 20.49 -16.00 8.32
CA ARG A 2 21.59 -15.07 8.00
C ARG A 2 21.17 -13.80 7.25
N ASP A 3 20.46 -13.89 6.13
CA ASP A 3 20.16 -12.67 5.34
C ASP A 3 19.16 -11.70 6.02
N ILE A 4 18.23 -12.22 6.82
CA ILE A 4 17.26 -11.40 7.56
C ILE A 4 17.92 -10.80 8.80
N GLU A 5 18.72 -11.59 9.52
CA GLU A 5 19.53 -11.12 10.64
C GLU A 5 20.53 -10.05 10.18
N VAL A 6 21.17 -10.25 9.03
CA VAL A 6 22.04 -9.27 8.37
C VAL A 6 21.25 -8.02 7.97
N GLY A 7 20.04 -8.17 7.42
CA GLY A 7 19.18 -7.02 7.11
C GLY A 7 18.80 -6.19 8.34
N ILE A 8 18.41 -6.85 9.44
CA ILE A 8 18.12 -6.19 10.72
C ILE A 8 19.39 -5.54 11.29
N GLN A 9 20.52 -6.22 11.22
CA GLN A 9 21.81 -5.72 11.71
C GLN A 9 22.28 -4.50 10.91
N ILE A 10 22.12 -4.50 9.58
CA ILE A 10 22.44 -3.35 8.72
C ILE A 10 21.55 -2.14 9.07
N VAL A 11 20.26 -2.37 9.31
CA VAL A 11 19.33 -1.30 9.73
C VAL A 11 19.72 -0.78 11.11
N ALA A 12 19.99 -1.67 12.07
CA ALA A 12 20.42 -1.30 13.42
C ALA A 12 21.76 -0.55 13.42
N ASP A 13 22.74 -0.98 12.63
CA ASP A 13 24.05 -0.34 12.53
C ASP A 13 23.99 1.00 11.78
N LYS A 14 23.06 1.19 10.83
CA LYS A 14 22.80 2.50 10.20
C LYS A 14 22.06 3.48 11.11
N ILE A 15 21.38 2.98 12.14
CA ILE A 15 20.62 3.81 13.10
C ILE A 15 21.43 4.02 14.41
N LYS A 16 22.52 3.27 14.62
CA LYS A 16 23.46 3.46 15.73
C LYS A 16 23.94 4.91 15.80
N GLY A 17 23.56 5.62 16.87
CA GLY A 17 23.87 7.02 17.11
C GLY A 17 22.70 7.99 16.92
N ASN A 18 21.57 7.53 16.35
CA ASN A 18 20.28 8.21 16.44
C ASN A 18 19.53 7.67 17.66
N GLU A 19 18.84 8.53 18.43
CA GLU A 19 18.06 8.15 19.63
C GLU A 19 16.89 7.17 19.36
N VAL A 20 16.70 6.76 18.10
CA VAL A 20 15.67 5.82 17.64
C VAL A 20 16.01 4.41 18.10
N ASP A 21 15.28 3.92 19.11
CA ASP A 21 15.31 2.51 19.51
C ASP A 21 14.62 1.65 18.44
N ALA A 22 15.36 1.37 17.36
CA ALA A 22 14.89 0.62 16.21
C ALA A 22 14.40 -0.78 16.59
N GLN A 23 15.01 -1.41 17.59
CA GLN A 23 14.61 -2.74 18.05
C GLN A 23 13.24 -2.69 18.73
N ARG A 24 13.01 -1.69 19.59
CA ARG A 24 11.69 -1.44 20.18
C ARG A 24 10.65 -1.12 19.13
N LEU A 25 10.96 -0.23 18.17
CA LEU A 25 10.05 0.09 17.06
C LEU A 25 9.63 -1.17 16.30
N ILE A 26 10.61 -1.98 15.89
CA ILE A 26 10.36 -3.20 15.11
C ILE A 26 9.47 -4.16 15.88
N ASN A 27 9.74 -4.35 17.18
CA ASN A 27 8.95 -5.21 18.03
C ASN A 27 7.50 -4.73 18.20
N GLN A 28 7.32 -3.42 18.45
CA GLN A 28 6.01 -2.83 18.73
C GLN A 28 5.12 -2.75 17.48
N VAL A 29 5.68 -2.29 16.35
CA VAL A 29 4.88 -1.99 15.15
C VAL A 29 4.70 -3.22 14.25
N TYR A 30 5.70 -4.10 14.15
CA TYR A 30 5.73 -5.16 13.12
C TYR A 30 5.65 -6.59 13.67
N LEU A 31 6.32 -6.90 14.78
CA LEU A 31 6.44 -8.29 15.27
C LEU A 31 5.32 -8.72 16.24
N ASN A 32 4.92 -7.86 17.18
CA ASN A 32 3.94 -8.18 18.24
C ASN A 32 2.47 -8.03 17.81
N ARG A 33 2.20 -7.94 16.51
CA ARG A 33 0.83 -7.80 16.00
C ARG A 33 0.04 -9.08 16.26
N ASN A 34 -1.06 -8.97 17.00
CA ASN A 34 -1.99 -10.07 17.37
C ASN A 34 -1.37 -11.22 18.21
N ASN A 35 -0.45 -10.94 19.14
CA ASN A 35 0.24 -11.96 19.95
C ASN A 35 0.93 -13.04 19.08
N GLY A 36 1.40 -12.66 17.90
CA GLY A 36 2.09 -13.56 16.98
C GLY A 36 3.37 -14.10 17.61
N ASN A 37 3.61 -15.41 17.46
CA ASN A 37 4.86 -16.01 17.91
C ASN A 37 6.05 -15.36 17.19
N VAL A 38 6.85 -14.61 17.95
CA VAL A 38 8.06 -13.88 17.50
C VAL A 38 9.11 -14.78 16.84
N ASN A 39 9.05 -16.09 17.08
CA ASN A 39 9.95 -17.08 16.47
C ASN A 39 9.39 -17.74 15.20
N ASN A 40 8.21 -17.33 14.73
CA ASN A 40 7.63 -17.88 13.50
C ASN A 40 8.26 -17.21 12.26
N ARG A 41 8.94 -18.00 11.43
CA ARG A 41 9.59 -17.55 10.18
C ARG A 41 8.66 -16.73 9.27
N ARG A 42 7.39 -17.10 9.13
CA ARG A 42 6.43 -16.35 8.31
C ARG A 42 6.09 -15.00 8.93
N ASN A 43 6.01 -14.92 10.25
CA ASN A 43 5.77 -13.67 10.98
C ASN A 43 6.92 -12.69 10.76
N ILE A 44 8.15 -13.17 10.89
CA ILE A 44 9.37 -12.37 10.67
C ILE A 44 9.45 -11.87 9.22
N GLN A 45 9.22 -12.76 8.25
CA GLN A 45 9.26 -12.36 6.84
C GLN A 45 8.18 -11.34 6.48
N ARG A 46 6.94 -11.50 6.98
CA ARG A 46 5.88 -10.51 6.82
C ARG A 46 6.28 -9.17 7.45
N ALA A 47 6.78 -9.19 8.69
CA ALA A 47 7.22 -7.99 9.40
C ALA A 47 8.31 -7.23 8.63
N PHE A 48 9.29 -7.95 8.06
CA PHE A 48 10.33 -7.35 7.23
C PHE A 48 9.76 -6.71 5.95
N ILE A 49 8.84 -7.38 5.25
CA ILE A 49 8.20 -6.85 4.03
C ILE A 49 7.35 -5.61 4.36
N ASP A 50 6.55 -5.68 5.42
CA ASP A 50 5.74 -4.54 5.89
C ASP A 50 6.64 -3.35 6.24
N MET A 51 7.72 -3.57 7.00
CA MET A 51 8.66 -2.53 7.38
C MET A 51 9.33 -1.90 6.16
N LEU A 52 9.79 -2.69 5.21
CA LEU A 52 10.42 -2.19 3.99
C LEU A 52 9.43 -1.36 3.16
N GLY A 53 8.20 -1.84 2.99
CA GLY A 53 7.15 -1.09 2.28
C GLY A 53 6.76 0.22 2.98
N ASP A 54 6.71 0.19 4.31
CA ASP A 54 6.36 1.37 5.10
C ASP A 54 7.47 2.43 5.04
N LEU A 55 8.74 2.03 5.15
CA LEU A 55 9.90 2.93 5.05
C LEU A 55 10.10 3.53 3.66
N THR A 56 9.87 2.74 2.60
CA THR A 56 10.19 3.16 1.23
C THR A 56 9.06 3.91 0.55
N SER A 57 7.80 3.61 0.89
CA SER A 57 6.63 4.09 0.16
C SER A 57 5.56 4.68 1.07
N ASN A 58 5.04 3.91 2.03
CA ASN A 58 3.79 4.28 2.70
C ASN A 58 3.95 5.48 3.65
N TYR A 59 5.04 5.54 4.44
CA TYR A 59 5.26 6.62 5.39
C TYR A 59 5.44 7.98 4.70
N GLY A 60 6.33 8.03 3.70
CA GLY A 60 6.56 9.24 2.90
C GLY A 60 5.30 9.69 2.14
N THR A 61 4.56 8.74 1.57
CA THR A 61 3.28 9.03 0.89
C THR A 61 2.28 9.68 1.85
N GLN A 62 2.12 9.12 3.05
CA GLN A 62 1.20 9.68 4.03
C GLN A 62 1.64 11.07 4.53
N LEU A 63 2.94 11.30 4.74
CA LEU A 63 3.43 12.63 5.09
C LEU A 63 3.13 13.66 4.00
N TYR A 64 3.24 13.25 2.73
CA TYR A 64 2.89 14.11 1.60
C TYR A 64 1.39 14.41 1.55
N VAL A 65 0.54 13.40 1.74
CA VAL A 65 -0.92 13.57 1.86
C VAL A 65 -1.27 14.55 2.97
N ASP A 66 -0.68 14.40 4.16
CA ASP A 66 -0.94 15.31 5.29
C ASP A 66 -0.61 16.76 4.92
N LYS A 67 0.53 17.00 4.26
CA LYS A 67 0.97 18.35 3.85
C LYS A 67 0.08 18.96 2.78
N LEU A 68 -0.42 18.16 1.84
CA LEU A 68 -1.36 18.64 0.83
C LEU A 68 -2.72 18.99 1.45
N VAL A 69 -3.24 18.13 2.34
CA VAL A 69 -4.49 18.39 3.06
C VAL A 69 -4.36 19.64 3.94
N GLU A 70 -3.22 19.85 4.62
CA GLU A 70 -2.94 21.07 5.39
C GLU A 70 -2.98 22.35 4.55
N ARG A 71 -2.62 22.26 3.27
CA ARG A 71 -2.68 23.39 2.32
C ARG A 71 -4.08 23.63 1.75
N GLY A 72 -5.04 22.76 2.06
CA GLY A 72 -6.40 22.83 1.51
C GLY A 72 -6.57 22.15 0.15
N GLU A 73 -5.60 21.33 -0.28
CA GLU A 73 -5.67 20.59 -1.53
C GLU A 73 -6.63 19.40 -1.42
N THR A 74 -7.27 19.03 -2.53
CA THR A 74 -8.09 17.81 -2.61
C THR A 74 -7.21 16.62 -2.97
N VAL A 75 -7.09 15.65 -2.06
CA VAL A 75 -6.19 14.51 -2.22
C VAL A 75 -6.95 13.20 -2.22
N TYR A 76 -6.78 12.39 -3.27
CA TYR A 76 -7.36 11.04 -3.36
C TYR A 76 -6.27 9.99 -3.18
N MET A 77 -6.34 9.23 -2.09
CA MET A 77 -5.37 8.21 -1.76
C MET A 77 -5.93 6.81 -2.04
N TYR A 78 -5.10 5.90 -2.55
CA TYR A 78 -5.46 4.48 -2.70
C TYR A 78 -4.34 3.54 -2.26
N SER A 79 -4.69 2.27 -2.08
CA SER A 79 -3.75 1.16 -1.90
C SER A 79 -4.23 -0.04 -2.69
N LEU A 80 -3.46 -0.47 -3.69
CA LEU A 80 -3.70 -1.73 -4.38
C LEU A 80 -3.19 -2.89 -3.53
N GLU A 81 -4.11 -3.78 -3.16
CA GLU A 81 -3.85 -5.00 -2.39
C GLU A 81 -4.31 -6.26 -3.11
N HIS A 82 -5.07 -6.12 -4.20
CA HIS A 82 -5.41 -7.25 -5.07
C HIS A 82 -4.15 -7.79 -5.75
N CYS A 83 -4.05 -9.11 -5.82
CA CYS A 83 -2.97 -9.80 -6.48
C CYS A 83 -3.53 -11.04 -7.19
N ASN A 84 -3.48 -11.03 -8.52
CA ASN A 84 -3.61 -12.24 -9.31
C ASN A 84 -2.21 -12.84 -9.54
N PRO A 85 -1.84 -13.97 -8.89
CA PRO A 85 -0.49 -14.52 -9.01
C PRO A 85 -0.10 -14.96 -10.42
N ALA A 86 -1.09 -15.17 -11.31
CA ALA A 86 -0.83 -15.46 -12.71
C ALA A 86 -0.15 -14.29 -13.43
N CYS A 87 -0.27 -13.06 -12.91
CA CYS A 87 0.36 -11.88 -13.50
C CYS A 87 1.90 -11.94 -13.45
N TYR A 88 2.48 -12.76 -12.58
CA TYR A 88 3.94 -12.87 -12.43
C TYR A 88 4.57 -13.95 -13.31
N GLY A 89 3.78 -14.79 -13.99
CA GLY A 89 4.31 -15.90 -14.78
C GLY A 89 5.31 -16.77 -14.00
N LEU A 90 6.50 -17.00 -14.56
CA LEU A 90 7.57 -17.78 -13.92
C LEU A 90 8.17 -17.11 -12.67
N LEU A 91 8.06 -15.78 -12.53
CA LEU A 91 8.55 -15.08 -11.33
C LEU A 91 7.80 -15.53 -10.07
N ASN A 92 6.59 -16.05 -10.22
CA ASN A 92 5.79 -16.58 -9.11
C ASN A 92 6.50 -17.71 -8.33
N PHE A 93 7.46 -18.42 -8.95
CA PHE A 93 8.27 -19.44 -8.27
C PHE A 93 9.36 -18.86 -7.35
N TYR A 94 9.76 -17.60 -7.58
CA TYR A 94 10.82 -16.93 -6.83
C TYR A 94 10.27 -15.95 -5.78
N LEU A 95 8.97 -15.63 -5.83
CA LEU A 95 8.35 -14.71 -4.88
C LEU A 95 8.16 -15.40 -3.52
N PRO A 96 8.59 -14.76 -2.41
CA PRO A 96 8.41 -15.32 -1.07
C PRO A 96 6.93 -15.37 -0.66
N TYR A 97 6.09 -14.49 -1.24
CA TYR A 97 4.66 -14.41 -1.02
C TYR A 97 3.94 -13.96 -2.28
N ARG A 98 2.70 -14.41 -2.44
CA ARG A 98 1.79 -14.00 -3.51
C ARG A 98 0.96 -12.82 -3.05
N THR A 99 1.54 -11.63 -3.12
CA THR A 99 0.90 -10.36 -2.79
C THR A 99 1.17 -9.35 -3.90
N ALA A 100 0.46 -8.22 -3.88
CA ALA A 100 0.75 -7.10 -4.78
C ALA A 100 2.16 -6.57 -4.48
N THR A 101 3.04 -6.58 -5.47
CA THR A 101 4.40 -6.01 -5.37
C THR A 101 4.43 -4.60 -5.96
N HIS A 102 5.56 -3.90 -5.81
CA HIS A 102 5.72 -2.56 -6.36
C HIS A 102 5.51 -2.52 -7.88
N GLY A 103 4.68 -1.59 -8.35
CA GLY A 103 4.42 -1.35 -9.78
C GLY A 103 3.36 -2.25 -10.44
N VAL A 104 2.75 -3.19 -9.70
CA VAL A 104 1.71 -4.08 -10.29
C VAL A 104 0.39 -3.37 -10.56
N ASP A 105 0.17 -2.19 -9.99
CA ASP A 105 -0.95 -1.32 -10.31
C ASP A 105 -0.94 -0.84 -11.76
N LEU A 106 0.24 -0.69 -12.37
CA LEU A 106 0.37 -0.40 -13.80
C LEU A 106 -0.28 -1.47 -14.68
N ILE A 107 -0.34 -2.72 -14.21
CA ILE A 107 -0.97 -3.81 -14.97
C ILE A 107 -2.47 -3.56 -15.14
N TYR A 108 -3.10 -3.07 -14.09
CA TYR A 108 -4.53 -2.76 -14.07
C TYR A 108 -4.81 -1.41 -14.71
N LEU A 109 -3.95 -0.41 -14.48
CA LEU A 109 -4.13 0.94 -15.01
C LEU A 109 -4.00 0.99 -16.54
N LEU A 110 -3.00 0.31 -17.09
CA LEU A 110 -2.67 0.31 -18.53
C LEU A 110 -3.22 -0.91 -19.28
N ASP A 111 -3.90 -1.80 -18.57
CA ASP A 111 -4.45 -3.07 -19.07
C ASP A 111 -3.40 -4.01 -19.72
N THR A 112 -2.11 -3.83 -19.41
CA THR A 112 -0.97 -4.54 -20.01
C THR A 112 -0.07 -5.17 -18.95
N ASN A 113 0.54 -6.32 -19.22
CA ASN A 113 1.40 -6.99 -18.25
C ASN A 113 2.85 -7.03 -18.72
N ILE A 114 3.74 -6.49 -17.89
CA ILE A 114 5.17 -6.34 -18.16
C ILE A 114 5.98 -7.62 -17.94
N PHE A 115 5.43 -8.60 -17.22
CA PHE A 115 6.10 -9.86 -16.90
C PHE A 115 5.72 -11.00 -17.84
N VAL A 116 4.47 -11.05 -18.29
CA VAL A 116 3.96 -12.10 -19.16
C VAL A 116 2.79 -11.61 -20.02
N SER A 117 2.79 -12.00 -21.29
CA SER A 117 1.68 -11.72 -22.22
C SER A 117 1.46 -12.91 -23.18
N PRO A 118 0.22 -13.43 -23.35
CA PRO A 118 -0.99 -13.04 -22.62
C PRO A 118 -0.96 -13.58 -21.18
N PHE A 119 -1.69 -12.92 -20.27
CA PHE A 119 -1.94 -13.44 -18.92
C PHE A 119 -3.43 -13.58 -18.65
N PHE A 120 -3.79 -14.54 -17.81
CA PHE A 120 -5.18 -14.83 -17.49
C PHE A 120 -5.73 -13.79 -16.50
N LYS A 121 -6.71 -12.99 -16.94
CA LYS A 121 -7.45 -12.02 -16.11
C LYS A 121 -8.73 -12.67 -15.59
N THR A 122 -8.87 -12.74 -14.27
CA THR A 122 -10.12 -13.11 -13.58
C THR A 122 -11.19 -12.03 -13.77
N THR A 123 -12.41 -12.32 -13.33
CA THR A 123 -13.49 -11.30 -13.31
C THR A 123 -13.10 -10.11 -12.44
N ILE A 124 -12.48 -10.35 -11.28
CA ILE A 124 -12.02 -9.31 -10.36
C ILE A 124 -10.94 -8.44 -11.03
N ASP A 125 -10.00 -9.03 -11.77
CA ASP A 125 -8.98 -8.27 -12.50
C ASP A 125 -9.63 -7.29 -13.49
N LYS A 126 -10.64 -7.74 -14.24
CA LYS A 126 -11.36 -6.91 -15.21
C LYS A 126 -12.13 -5.78 -14.53
N GLU A 127 -12.75 -6.04 -13.38
CA GLU A 127 -13.44 -5.03 -12.58
C GLU A 127 -12.48 -3.97 -12.04
N ILE A 128 -11.32 -4.38 -11.51
CA ILE A 128 -10.28 -3.47 -11.02
C ILE A 128 -9.70 -2.65 -12.16
N THR A 129 -9.36 -3.26 -13.31
CA THR A 129 -8.91 -2.54 -14.50
C THR A 129 -9.93 -1.47 -14.89
N ARG A 130 -11.19 -1.87 -15.08
CA ARG A 130 -12.26 -0.94 -15.47
C ARG A 130 -12.38 0.21 -14.49
N PHE A 131 -12.40 -0.08 -13.18
CA PHE A 131 -12.49 0.94 -12.14
C PHE A 131 -11.30 1.89 -12.15
N LEU A 132 -10.07 1.36 -12.18
CA LEU A 132 -8.85 2.14 -12.03
C LEU A 132 -8.59 3.03 -13.26
N THR A 133 -8.70 2.48 -14.47
CA THR A 133 -8.56 3.24 -15.71
C THR A 133 -9.60 4.35 -15.79
N GLN A 134 -10.85 4.06 -15.42
CA GLN A 134 -11.94 5.04 -15.37
C GLN A 134 -11.65 6.18 -14.39
N SER A 135 -11.33 5.82 -13.15
CA SER A 135 -11.13 6.78 -12.06
C SER A 135 -9.95 7.70 -12.35
N VAL A 136 -8.84 7.16 -12.87
CA VAL A 136 -7.67 7.95 -13.24
C VAL A 136 -7.98 8.85 -14.44
N ALA A 137 -8.68 8.36 -15.46
CA ALA A 137 -9.08 9.19 -16.60
C ALA A 137 -10.00 10.35 -16.18
N ASN A 138 -10.93 10.10 -15.25
CA ASN A 138 -11.79 11.13 -14.68
C ASN A 138 -10.99 12.16 -13.88
N PHE A 139 -10.06 11.71 -13.03
CA PHE A 139 -9.21 12.60 -12.26
C PHE A 139 -8.34 13.48 -13.17
N ILE A 140 -7.74 12.92 -14.22
CA ILE A 140 -6.94 13.69 -15.20
C ILE A 140 -7.78 14.76 -15.89
N LYS A 141 -9.03 14.46 -16.27
CA LYS A 141 -9.89 15.39 -17.02
C LYS A 141 -10.54 16.44 -16.14
N TYR A 142 -10.90 16.08 -14.91
CA TYR A 142 -11.86 16.86 -14.10
C TYR A 142 -11.39 17.12 -12.66
N GLY A 143 -10.24 16.58 -12.24
CA GLY A 143 -9.77 16.65 -10.85
C GLY A 143 -10.58 15.82 -9.86
N ASN A 144 -11.55 15.02 -10.32
CA ASN A 144 -12.41 14.18 -9.49
C ASN A 144 -12.53 12.78 -10.11
N PRO A 145 -12.17 11.69 -9.41
CA PRO A 145 -12.22 10.33 -9.95
C PRO A 145 -13.65 9.80 -10.15
N ASN A 146 -14.65 10.42 -9.52
CA ASN A 146 -16.01 9.88 -9.38
C ASN A 146 -16.99 10.36 -10.46
N ILE A 147 -16.51 10.96 -11.55
CA ILE A 147 -17.39 11.48 -12.59
C ILE A 147 -18.03 10.32 -13.36
N ASN A 148 -19.35 10.21 -13.29
CA ASN A 148 -20.13 9.33 -14.16
C ASN A 148 -20.43 10.09 -15.46
N ASN A 149 -19.95 9.60 -16.59
CA ASN A 149 -20.28 10.16 -17.90
C ASN A 149 -21.41 9.32 -18.52
N ASP A 150 -22.37 9.95 -19.20
CA ASP A 150 -23.49 9.27 -19.88
C ASP A 150 -23.05 8.25 -20.95
N LYS A 151 -21.79 8.32 -21.40
CA LYS A 151 -21.17 7.39 -22.35
C LYS A 151 -20.48 6.18 -21.71
N MET A 152 -20.48 6.09 -20.38
CA MET A 152 -19.75 5.07 -19.63
C MET A 152 -20.76 4.20 -18.90
N ASP A 153 -20.94 2.98 -19.39
CA ASP A 153 -22.14 2.16 -19.22
C ASP A 153 -22.62 1.87 -17.79
N GLN A 154 -21.85 2.17 -16.74
CA GLN A 154 -22.28 1.95 -15.35
C GLN A 154 -21.63 2.97 -14.43
N ALA A 155 -22.42 3.53 -13.51
CA ALA A 155 -21.90 4.28 -12.38
C ALA A 155 -20.87 3.42 -11.64
N LEU A 156 -19.75 4.04 -11.22
CA LEU A 156 -18.79 3.35 -10.36
C LEU A 156 -19.53 2.87 -9.10
N PRO A 157 -19.40 1.60 -8.68
CA PRO A 157 -20.22 1.06 -7.60
C PRO A 157 -19.88 1.64 -6.22
N PHE A 158 -18.85 2.47 -6.13
CA PHE A 158 -18.38 3.08 -4.89
C PHE A 158 -17.76 4.45 -5.16
N LEU A 159 -17.85 5.32 -4.15
CA LEU A 159 -17.35 6.67 -4.16
C LEU A 159 -15.94 6.71 -3.55
N TRP A 160 -14.94 7.06 -4.34
CA TRP A 160 -13.59 7.35 -3.86
C TRP A 160 -13.59 8.74 -3.21
N LYS A 161 -13.63 8.78 -1.88
CA LYS A 161 -13.63 10.03 -1.11
C LYS A 161 -12.20 10.57 -0.95
N PRO A 162 -12.01 11.90 -0.97
CA PRO A 162 -10.71 12.49 -0.70
C PRO A 162 -10.37 12.38 0.79
N ALA A 163 -9.06 12.37 1.10
CA ALA A 163 -8.57 12.53 2.46
C ALA A 163 -9.00 13.91 3.00
N THR A 164 -9.36 13.97 4.28
CA THR A 164 -9.84 15.20 4.93
C THR A 164 -8.99 15.53 6.14
N SER A 165 -9.10 16.77 6.63
CA SER A 165 -8.42 17.19 7.86
C SER A 165 -8.79 16.33 9.08
N GLY A 166 -10.03 15.82 9.13
CA GLY A 166 -10.52 14.94 10.20
C GLY A 166 -10.13 13.47 10.06
N ILE A 167 -9.95 12.98 8.82
CA ILE A 167 -9.56 11.58 8.54
C ILE A 167 -8.45 11.58 7.48
N ARG A 168 -7.22 11.91 7.90
CA ARG A 168 -6.07 12.09 6.99
C ARG A 168 -5.54 10.77 6.42
N GLU A 169 -5.76 9.66 7.11
CA GLU A 169 -5.36 8.32 6.66
C GLU A 169 -6.45 7.65 5.81
N GLN A 170 -7.53 8.36 5.46
CA GLN A 170 -8.58 7.80 4.62
C GLN A 170 -8.04 7.49 3.22
N TYR A 171 -8.31 6.27 2.75
CA TYR A 171 -7.86 5.80 1.44
C TYR A 171 -8.86 4.81 0.83
N LEU A 172 -8.80 4.67 -0.49
CA LEU A 172 -9.49 3.62 -1.20
C LEU A 172 -8.63 2.35 -1.23
N ARG A 173 -9.10 1.29 -0.60
CA ARG A 173 -8.48 -0.03 -0.70
C ARG A 173 -8.99 -0.73 -1.94
N ILE A 174 -8.08 -1.09 -2.85
CA ILE A 174 -8.38 -1.84 -4.06
C ILE A 174 -7.93 -3.29 -3.85
N ALA A 175 -8.86 -4.15 -3.45
CA ALA A 175 -8.63 -5.58 -3.26
C ALA A 175 -9.70 -6.38 -4.03
N ASN A 176 -10.00 -7.61 -3.59
CA ASN A 176 -11.16 -8.36 -4.12
C ASN A 176 -12.49 -7.62 -3.91
N VAL A 177 -12.54 -6.76 -2.90
CA VAL A 177 -13.60 -5.79 -2.67
C VAL A 177 -12.91 -4.43 -2.65
N ILE A 178 -13.50 -3.47 -3.35
CA ILE A 178 -13.00 -2.10 -3.39
C ILE A 178 -13.83 -1.26 -2.41
N GLU A 179 -13.18 -0.65 -1.43
CA GLU A 179 -13.84 -0.01 -0.30
C GLU A 179 -13.01 1.13 0.29
N MET A 180 -13.68 2.10 0.92
CA MET A 180 -13.00 3.13 1.71
C MET A 180 -12.56 2.55 3.06
N ARG A 181 -11.37 2.94 3.51
CA ARG A 181 -10.88 2.65 4.85
C ARG A 181 -10.26 3.89 5.46
N ASP A 182 -10.33 3.97 6.79
CA ASP A 182 -9.88 5.13 7.56
C ASP A 182 -8.53 4.91 8.25
N GLU A 183 -8.04 3.67 8.30
CA GLU A 183 -6.78 3.30 8.95
C GLU A 183 -5.75 2.77 7.95
N PHE A 184 -4.79 3.61 7.57
CA PHE A 184 -3.83 3.24 6.53
C PHE A 184 -2.84 2.20 7.03
N LYS A 185 -2.69 1.12 6.24
CA LYS A 185 -1.89 -0.07 6.58
C LYS A 185 -2.19 -0.62 7.98
N ASN A 186 -3.46 -0.51 8.41
CA ASN A 186 -3.95 -0.93 9.72
C ASN A 186 -3.29 -0.17 10.89
N GLY A 187 -3.13 1.14 10.73
CA GLY A 187 -2.65 2.04 11.77
C GLY A 187 -1.14 2.03 11.99
N ARG A 188 -0.37 1.24 11.22
CA ARG A 188 1.11 1.25 11.35
C ARG A 188 1.71 2.60 11.04
N ILE A 189 1.15 3.32 10.07
CA ILE A 189 1.68 4.63 9.68
C ILE A 189 1.47 5.66 10.80
N LYS A 190 0.31 5.64 11.46
CA LYS A 190 0.07 6.41 12.69
C LYS A 190 1.10 6.10 13.78
N GLN A 191 1.33 4.82 14.07
CA GLN A 191 2.31 4.40 15.08
C GLN A 191 3.73 4.86 14.75
N LEU A 192 4.13 4.80 13.47
CA LEU A 192 5.43 5.31 13.02
C LEU A 192 5.54 6.82 13.23
N LYS A 193 4.49 7.59 12.88
CA LYS A 193 4.49 9.05 13.11
C LYS A 193 4.62 9.36 14.59
N ASP A 194 3.82 8.71 15.44
CA ASP A 194 3.87 8.90 16.88
C ASP A 194 5.27 8.60 17.42
N PHE A 195 5.91 7.51 16.96
CA PHE A 195 7.26 7.16 17.37
C PHE A 195 8.31 8.20 16.94
N PHE A 196 8.27 8.69 15.71
CA PHE A 196 9.24 9.66 15.21
C PHE A 196 9.01 11.09 15.73
N ILE A 197 7.79 11.47 16.10
CA ILE A 197 7.46 12.77 16.73
C ILE A 197 7.95 12.82 18.18
N ILE A 198 7.92 11.71 18.91
CA ILE A 198 8.34 11.65 20.33
C ILE A 198 9.85 11.88 20.52
N GLN A 199 10.65 11.81 19.45
CA GLN A 199 12.11 11.96 19.50
C GLN A 199 12.64 13.25 18.84
N SER A 200 11.76 14.19 18.50
CA SER A 200 12.10 15.52 17.96
C SER A 200 11.72 16.62 18.94
#